data_AF-A0A101EEY0-F1
#
_entry.id   AF-A0A101EEY0-F1
#
_cell.length_a   1.000
_cell.length_b   1.000
_cell.length_c   1.000
_cell.angle_alpha   90.00
_cell.angle_beta   90.00
_cell.angle_gamma   90.00
#
_symmetry.space_group_name_H-M   'P 1'
#
loop_
_entity.id
_entity.type
_entity.pdbx_description
1 polymer ?
#
loop_
_entity_poly.entity_id
_entity_poly.type
_entity_poly.pdbx_seq_one_letter_code
_entity_poly.pdbx_strand_id
1 'polypeptide(L)'
;SDIISTMTKTCVDMLKDAIKAFLERNSSLAEEAFKKDVLLDKFYVKTLDQTIFSEVCINNPTEKMGLLFISRFLERFGDHAANIAERVYYMVTGKRIKVELGIRKEV
;
A
#
# COMPACT_ATOMS: atom_id res chain seq x y z
N SER A 1 5.98 0.20 16.97
CA SER A 1 5.15 1.28 16.36
C SER A 1 3.91 0.63 15.79
N ASP A 2 2.75 0.94 16.34
CA ASP A 2 1.46 0.36 15.90
C ASP A 2 1.17 0.62 14.42
N ILE A 3 1.72 1.71 13.86
CA ILE A 3 1.58 2.05 12.45
C ILE A 3 2.31 1.05 11.56
N ILE A 4 3.56 0.68 11.88
CA ILE A 4 4.32 -0.30 11.07
C ILE A 4 3.59 -1.66 11.06
N SER A 5 3.11 -2.13 12.21
CA SER A 5 2.34 -3.38 12.27
C SER A 5 1.06 -3.30 11.43
N THR A 6 0.39 -2.14 11.44
CA THR A 6 -0.79 -1.89 10.61
C THR A 6 -0.45 -1.92 9.13
N MET A 7 0.61 -1.23 8.69
CA MET A 7 1.10 -1.25 7.31
C MET A 7 1.42 -2.68 6.86
N THR A 8 2.13 -3.46 7.69
CA THR A 8 2.45 -4.86 7.37
C THR A 8 1.20 -5.71 7.17
N LYS A 9 0.20 -5.59 8.06
CA LYS A 9 -1.07 -6.33 7.92
C LYS A 9 -1.79 -5.94 6.63
N THR A 10 -1.91 -4.64 6.37
CA THR A 10 -2.53 -4.12 5.14
C THR A 10 -1.86 -4.66 3.88
N CYS A 11 -0.51 -4.65 3.83
CA CYS A 11 0.26 -5.21 2.73
C CYS A 11 -0.07 -6.70 2.49
N VAL A 12 -0.07 -7.50 3.55
CA VAL A 12 -0.37 -8.95 3.46
C VAL A 12 -1.80 -9.17 2.96
N ASP A 13 -2.76 -8.39 3.45
CA ASP A 13 -4.16 -8.50 3.04
C ASP A 13 -4.36 -8.07 1.58
N MET A 14 -3.71 -6.99 1.14
CA MET A 14 -3.71 -6.57 -0.27
C MET A 14 -3.22 -7.67 -1.21
N LEU A 15 -2.12 -8.34 -0.85
CA LEU A 15 -1.58 -9.43 -1.66
C LEU A 15 -2.53 -10.63 -1.71
N LYS A 16 -3.10 -11.02 -0.55
CA LYS A 16 -4.08 -12.11 -0.47
C LYS A 16 -5.29 -11.82 -1.32
N ASP A 17 -5.83 -10.62 -1.25
CA ASP A 17 -6.99 -10.21 -2.03
C ASP A 17 -6.69 -10.15 -3.52
N ALA A 18 -5.52 -9.63 -3.93
CA ALA A 18 -5.11 -9.62 -5.32
C ALA A 18 -4.96 -11.05 -5.90
N ILE A 19 -4.38 -11.98 -5.12
CA ILE A 19 -4.25 -13.39 -5.52
C ILE A 19 -5.63 -14.06 -5.60
N LYS A 20 -6.48 -13.86 -4.58
CA LYS A 20 -7.83 -14.41 -4.57
C LYS A 20 -8.67 -13.86 -5.73
N ALA A 21 -8.57 -12.56 -6.00
CA ALA A 21 -9.22 -11.91 -7.14
C ALA A 21 -8.79 -12.54 -8.47
N PHE A 22 -7.50 -12.87 -8.61
CA PHE A 22 -6.98 -13.54 -9.79
C PHE A 22 -7.59 -14.95 -9.96
N LEU A 23 -7.54 -15.77 -8.90
CA LEU A 23 -8.04 -17.14 -8.91
C LEU A 23 -9.55 -17.22 -9.18
N GLU A 24 -10.31 -16.30 -8.59
CA GLU A 24 -11.78 -16.27 -8.70
C GLU A 24 -12.28 -15.41 -9.87
N ARG A 25 -11.37 -14.78 -10.64
CA ARG A 25 -11.71 -13.78 -11.68
C ARG A 25 -12.65 -12.68 -11.15
N ASN A 26 -12.42 -12.24 -9.93
CA ASN A 26 -13.29 -11.29 -9.23
C ASN A 26 -12.72 -9.87 -9.32
N SER A 27 -13.29 -9.05 -10.22
CA SER A 27 -12.86 -7.66 -10.40
C SER A 27 -13.15 -6.77 -9.18
N SER A 28 -14.23 -7.04 -8.43
CA SER A 28 -14.57 -6.27 -7.24
C SER A 28 -13.50 -6.44 -6.14
N LEU A 29 -13.01 -7.67 -5.95
CA LEU A 29 -11.95 -7.94 -4.98
C LEU A 29 -10.61 -7.32 -5.39
N ALA A 30 -10.31 -7.31 -6.70
CA ALA A 30 -9.16 -6.57 -7.23
C ALA A 30 -9.28 -5.06 -6.97
N GLU A 31 -10.48 -4.50 -7.12
CA GLU A 31 -10.73 -3.09 -6.81
C GLU A 31 -10.52 -2.77 -5.33
N GLU A 32 -10.96 -3.64 -4.43
CA GLU A 32 -10.72 -3.47 -2.99
C GLU A 32 -9.23 -3.52 -2.65
N ALA A 33 -8.49 -4.48 -3.21
CA ALA A 33 -7.05 -4.57 -3.03
C ALA A 33 -6.34 -3.30 -3.50
N PHE A 34 -6.75 -2.73 -4.64
CA PHE A 34 -6.22 -1.47 -5.16
C PHE A 34 -6.55 -0.28 -4.24
N LYS A 35 -7.77 -0.18 -3.71
CA LYS A 35 -8.16 0.91 -2.81
C LYS A 35 -7.41 0.90 -1.47
N LYS A 36 -7.02 -0.27 -0.98
CA LYS A 36 -6.19 -0.41 0.23
C LYS A 36 -4.82 0.23 0.09
N ASP A 37 -4.27 0.29 -1.13
CA ASP A 37 -3.01 0.96 -1.44
C ASP A 37 -3.06 2.46 -1.10
N VAL A 38 -4.17 3.12 -1.43
CA VAL A 38 -4.41 4.54 -1.09
C VAL A 38 -4.41 4.78 0.43
N LEU A 39 -4.85 3.79 1.21
CA LEU A 39 -4.77 3.85 2.68
C LEU A 39 -3.34 3.63 3.16
N LEU A 40 -2.60 2.70 2.54
CA LEU A 40 -1.20 2.44 2.85
C LEU A 40 -0.32 3.68 2.61
N ASP A 41 -0.53 4.40 1.50
CA ASP A 41 0.14 5.66 1.20
C ASP A 41 -0.06 6.69 2.32
N LYS A 42 -1.29 6.81 2.84
CA LYS A 42 -1.59 7.70 3.97
C LYS A 42 -0.86 7.28 5.26
N PHE A 43 -0.77 5.98 5.53
CA PHE A 43 -0.02 5.48 6.69
C PHE A 43 1.48 5.71 6.53
N TYR A 44 2.01 5.61 5.32
CA TYR A 44 3.40 5.93 5.02
C TYR A 44 3.70 7.41 5.31
N VAL A 45 2.91 8.34 4.78
CA VAL A 45 3.05 9.78 5.07
C VAL A 45 2.98 10.07 6.57
N LYS A 46 2.00 9.48 7.27
CA LYS A 46 1.89 9.61 8.72
C LYS A 46 3.13 9.08 9.47
N THR A 47 3.73 8.00 8.97
CA THR A 47 4.97 7.46 9.53
C THR A 47 6.13 8.41 9.33
N LEU A 48 6.25 9.03 8.16
CA LEU A 48 7.23 10.09 7.91
C LEU A 48 7.04 11.24 8.90
N ASP A 49 5.81 11.74 9.05
CA ASP A 49 5.55 12.88 9.92
C ASP A 49 5.95 12.59 11.38
N GLN A 50 5.57 11.42 11.89
CA GLN A 50 5.90 11.00 13.26
C GLN A 50 7.37 10.66 13.46
N THR A 51 8.08 10.25 12.41
CA THR A 51 9.49 9.80 12.49
C THR A 51 10.47 10.91 12.10
N ILE A 52 10.05 11.95 11.41
CA ILE A 52 10.90 13.08 10.99
C ILE A 52 10.67 14.30 11.89
N PHE A 53 9.42 14.62 12.24
CA PHE A 53 9.09 15.85 13.00
C PHE A 53 8.99 15.65 14.51
N SER A 54 9.21 14.43 15.03
CA SER A 54 9.28 14.25 16.49
C SER A 54 10.60 14.82 17.02
N GLU A 55 10.55 15.69 18.05
CA GLU A 55 11.75 16.19 18.78
C GLU A 55 12.68 15.06 19.29
N VAL A 56 12.16 13.84 19.35
CA VAL A 56 12.83 12.60 19.78
C VAL A 56 13.88 12.08 18.78
N CYS A 57 13.92 12.58 17.54
CA CYS A 57 14.86 12.10 16.50
C CYS A 57 16.34 12.30 16.85
N ILE A 58 16.63 13.26 17.73
CA ILE A 58 18.00 13.56 18.16
C ILE A 58 18.58 12.45 19.05
N ASN A 59 17.72 11.68 19.76
CA ASN A 59 18.17 10.73 20.76
C ASN A 59 18.56 9.36 20.20
N ASN A 60 17.93 8.89 19.10
CA ASN A 60 18.17 7.56 18.50
C ASN A 60 18.04 7.55 16.97
N PRO A 61 18.94 8.23 16.22
CA PRO A 61 18.80 8.44 14.78
C PRO A 61 18.83 7.13 13.96
N THR A 62 19.66 6.16 14.35
CA THR A 62 19.80 4.89 13.61
C THR A 62 18.53 4.04 13.65
N GLU A 63 17.88 3.93 14.80
CA GLU A 63 16.62 3.19 14.95
C GLU A 63 15.50 3.84 14.13
N LYS A 64 15.40 5.17 14.19
CA LYS A 64 14.40 5.95 13.43
C LYS A 64 14.61 5.81 11.92
N MET A 65 15.86 5.82 11.47
CA MET A 65 16.19 5.57 10.07
C MET A 65 15.81 4.15 9.64
N GLY A 66 16.00 3.15 10.51
CA GLY A 66 15.49 1.79 10.29
C GLY A 66 13.98 1.74 10.08
N LEU A 67 13.21 2.46 10.90
CA LEU A 67 11.75 2.53 10.75
C LEU A 67 11.32 3.21 9.44
N LEU A 68 12.02 4.27 9.01
CA LEU A 68 11.78 4.93 7.72
C LEU A 68 12.03 3.97 6.54
N PHE A 69 13.10 3.18 6.58
CA PHE A 69 13.35 2.19 5.55
C PHE A 69 12.28 1.09 5.54
N ILE A 70 11.89 0.58 6.71
CA ILE A 70 10.83 -0.42 6.82
C ILE A 70 9.51 0.11 6.24
N SER A 71 9.10 1.34 6.60
CA SER A 71 7.85 1.91 6.07
C SER A 71 7.90 2.10 4.55
N ARG A 72 9.04 2.52 4.00
CA ARG A 72 9.24 2.64 2.54
C ARG A 72 9.20 1.29 1.83
N PHE A 73 9.77 0.24 2.42
CA PHE A 73 9.68 -1.11 1.83
C PHE A 73 8.24 -1.65 1.87
N LEU A 74 7.48 -1.34 2.92
CA LEU A 74 6.07 -1.72 3.01
C LEU A 74 5.22 -0.98 1.97
N GLU A 75 5.43 0.32 1.76
CA GLU A 75 4.74 1.08 0.71
C GLU A 75 5.00 0.49 -0.69
N ARG A 76 6.27 0.19 -1.03
CA ARG A 76 6.60 -0.49 -2.29
C ARG A 76 5.95 -1.87 -2.42
N PHE A 77 5.85 -2.62 -1.32
CA PHE A 77 5.16 -3.90 -1.32
C PHE A 77 3.67 -3.72 -1.65
N GLY A 78 3.02 -2.72 -1.05
CA GLY A 78 1.63 -2.37 -1.35
C GLY A 78 1.44 -2.00 -2.82
N ASP A 79 2.32 -1.17 -3.38
CA ASP A 79 2.26 -0.78 -4.79
C ASP A 79 2.38 -2.01 -5.72
N HIS A 80 3.24 -2.98 -5.41
CA HIS A 80 3.30 -4.23 -6.16
C HIS A 80 2.00 -5.05 -6.07
N ALA A 81 1.38 -5.15 -4.89
CA ALA A 81 0.09 -5.81 -4.74
C ALA A 81 -1.02 -5.08 -5.51
N ALA A 82 -1.03 -3.74 -5.49
CA ALA A 82 -1.96 -2.91 -6.24
C ALA A 82 -1.79 -3.07 -7.77
N ASN A 83 -0.54 -3.17 -8.24
CA ASN A 83 -0.25 -3.44 -9.66
C ASN A 83 -0.74 -4.82 -10.10
N ILE A 84 -0.63 -5.84 -9.24
CA ILE A 84 -1.22 -7.16 -9.52
C ILE A 84 -2.75 -7.03 -9.62
N ALA A 85 -3.37 -6.36 -8.65
CA ALA A 85 -4.82 -6.16 -8.64
C ALA A 85 -5.31 -5.37 -9.87
N GLU A 86 -4.60 -4.32 -10.30
CA GLU A 86 -4.91 -3.57 -11.52
C GLU A 86 -4.88 -4.47 -12.77
N ARG A 87 -3.88 -5.35 -12.88
CA ARG A 87 -3.80 -6.32 -14.00
C ARG A 87 -4.94 -7.34 -13.96
N VAL A 88 -5.30 -7.83 -12.78
CA VAL A 88 -6.44 -8.73 -12.59
C VAL A 88 -7.75 -8.05 -13.00
N TYR A 89 -7.97 -6.81 -12.54
CA TYR A 89 -9.14 -6.02 -12.89
C TYR A 89 -9.26 -5.84 -14.41
N TYR A 90 -8.15 -5.49 -15.07
CA TYR A 90 -8.11 -5.37 -16.53
C TYR A 90 -8.38 -6.71 -17.23
N MET A 91 -7.79 -7.81 -16.75
CA MET A 91 -8.00 -9.14 -17.30
C MET A 91 -9.49 -9.56 -17.25
N VAL A 92 -10.21 -9.19 -16.19
CA VAL A 92 -11.62 -9.56 -16.00
C VAL A 92 -12.57 -8.64 -16.77
N THR A 93 -12.27 -7.33 -16.82
CA THR A 93 -13.22 -6.31 -17.28
C THR A 93 -12.86 -5.67 -18.63
N GLY A 94 -11.61 -5.79 -19.08
CA GLY A 94 -11.06 -5.04 -20.21
C GLY A 94 -10.84 -3.54 -19.96
N LYS A 95 -11.05 -3.06 -18.72
CA LYS A 95 -10.99 -1.65 -18.34
C LYS A 95 -9.82 -1.33 -17.41
N ARG A 96 -9.34 -0.09 -17.45
CA ARG A 96 -8.25 0.37 -16.56
C ARG A 96 -8.83 0.93 -15.26
N ILE A 97 -8.46 0.32 -14.13
CA ILE A 97 -9.02 0.65 -12.81
C ILE A 97 -8.85 2.14 -12.44
N LYS A 98 -7.68 2.73 -12.71
CA LYS A 98 -7.38 4.14 -12.41
C LYS A 98 -8.31 5.11 -13.14
N VAL A 99 -8.69 4.78 -14.38
CA VAL A 99 -9.62 5.58 -15.18
C VAL A 99 -11.03 5.49 -14.60
N GLU A 100 -11.49 4.28 -14.29
CA GLU A 100 -12.84 4.06 -13.74
C GLU A 100 -13.02 4.69 -12.36
N LEU A 101 -11.97 4.68 -11.52
CA LEU A 101 -12.01 5.27 -10.19
C LEU A 101 -11.66 6.76 -10.15
N GLY A 102 -11.26 7.36 -11.28
CA GLY A 102 -10.80 8.75 -11.33
C GLY A 102 -9.53 9.02 -10.49
N ILE A 103 -8.74 7.99 -10.21
CA ILE A 103 -7.52 8.10 -9.38
C ILE A 103 -6.33 8.45 -10.27
N ARG A 104 -5.72 9.61 -10.01
CA ARG A 104 -4.37 9.92 -10.51
C ARG A 104 -3.39 9.60 -9.40
N LYS A 105 -2.62 8.51 -9.54
CA LYS A 105 -1.40 8.32 -8.76
C LYS A 105 -0.32 9.16 -9.45
N GLU A 106 0.12 10.25 -8.83
CA GLU A 106 1.30 10.98 -9.31
C GLU A 106 2.52 10.05 -9.15
N VAL A 107 3.35 10.02 -10.19
CA VAL A 107 4.57 9.18 -10.27
C VAL A 107 5.65 9.74 -9.36
#